data_AF-A0A9X2EPL4-F1
#
_entry.id   AF-A0A9X2EPL4-F1
#
_cell.length_a   1.000
_cell.length_b   1.000
_cell.length_c   1.000
_cell.angle_alpha   90.00
_cell.angle_beta   90.00
_cell.angle_gamma   90.00
#
_symmetry.space_group_name_H-M   'P 1'
#
loop_
_entity.id
_entity.type
_entity.pdbx_description
1 polymer ?
#
loop_
_entity_poly.entity_id
_entity_poly.type
_entity_poly.pdbx_seq_one_letter_code
_entity_poly.pdbx_strand_id
1 'polypeptide(L)' 'MTDKKTAPKRVKVTLIEAHTHRGRPFKEGDEIEVTESQRDWLIEHKKVAASGK' A
#
# COMPACT_ATOMS: atom_id res chain seq x y z
N MET A 1 -4.47 16.67 27.38
CA MET A 1 -5.23 16.35 26.15
C MET A 1 -4.56 15.12 25.54
N THR A 2 -5.03 13.92 25.83
CA THR A 2 -4.41 12.69 25.31
C THR A 2 -5.04 12.43 23.95
N ASP A 3 -4.34 12.88 22.91
CA ASP A 3 -4.74 12.75 21.52
C ASP A 3 -5.03 11.29 21.17
N LYS A 4 -6.25 11.04 20.72
CA LYS A 4 -6.77 9.72 20.39
C LYS A 4 -6.17 9.32 19.05
N LYS A 5 -4.96 8.73 19.10
CA LYS A 5 -4.18 8.25 17.96
C LYS A 5 -5.06 7.39 17.04
N THR A 6 -5.66 8.03 16.05
CA THR A 6 -6.53 7.36 15.08
C THR A 6 -5.62 6.48 14.24
N ALA A 7 -5.81 5.16 14.35
CA ALA A 7 -5.02 4.22 13.57
C ALA A 7 -5.15 4.57 12.08
N PRO A 8 -4.04 4.67 11.33
CA PRO A 8 -4.10 5.05 9.93
C PRO A 8 -4.91 4.01 9.16
N LYS A 9 -5.87 4.47 8.35
CA LYS A 9 -6.67 3.61 7.48
C LYS A 9 -5.73 2.84 6.56
N ARG A 10 -5.87 1.52 6.58
CA ARG A 10 -5.11 0.63 5.72
C ARG A 10 -6.00 0.16 4.58
N VAL A 11 -5.42 0.11 3.39
CA VAL A 11 -6.05 -0.29 2.15
C VAL A 11 -5.23 -1.42 1.54
N LYS A 12 -5.92 -2.38 0.94
CA LYS A 12 -5.28 -3.45 0.17
C LYS A 12 -5.05 -2.95 -1.25
N VAL A 13 -3.84 -3.17 -1.75
CA VAL A 13 -3.44 -2.79 -3.11
C VAL A 13 -2.76 -3.97 -3.78
N THR A 14 -3.06 -4.16 -5.06
CA THR A 14 -2.42 -5.18 -5.89
C THR A 14 -1.16 -4.60 -6.52
N LEU A 15 -0.03 -5.26 -6.29
CA LEU A 15 1.24 -4.92 -6.90
C LEU A 15 1.21 -5.20 -8.40
N ILE A 16 1.68 -4.26 -9.22
CA ILE A 16 1.90 -4.44 -10.66
C ILE A 16 3.37 -4.72 -10.99
N GLU A 17 4.23 -4.72 -9.97
CA GLU A 17 5.63 -5.11 -10.11
C GLU A 17 6.10 -5.74 -8.80
N ALA A 18 7.07 -6.66 -8.88
CA ALA A 18 7.67 -7.24 -7.70
C ALA A 18 8.28 -6.16 -6.79
N HIS A 19 7.93 -6.18 -5.52
CA HIS A 19 8.37 -5.19 -4.53
C HIS A 19 8.53 -5.83 -3.16
N THR A 20 9.55 -5.38 -2.41
CA THR A 20 9.74 -5.81 -1.04
C THR A 20 9.00 -4.88 -0.09
N HIS A 21 7.92 -5.36 0.52
CA HIS A 21 7.13 -4.60 1.49
C HIS A 21 7.33 -5.18 2.90
N ARG A 22 7.68 -4.33 3.88
CA ARG A 22 7.97 -4.74 5.28
C ARG A 22 9.00 -5.88 5.40
N GLY A 23 10.02 -5.89 4.53
CA GLY A 23 11.06 -6.92 4.51
C GLY A 23 10.59 -8.26 3.96
N ARG A 24 9.37 -8.36 3.41
CA ARG A 24 8.88 -9.53 2.68
C ARG A 24 8.86 -9.23 1.19
N PRO A 25 9.48 -10.08 0.36
CA PRO A 25 9.35 -9.95 -1.09
C PRO A 25 7.94 -10.32 -1.51
N PHE A 26 7.31 -9.46 -2.31
CA PHE A 26 6.05 -9.72 -2.98
C PHE A 26 6.27 -9.66 -4.49
N LYS A 27 5.52 -10.47 -5.22
CA LYS A 27 5.57 -10.53 -6.69
C LYS A 27 4.50 -9.62 -7.30
N GLU A 28 4.59 -9.43 -8.61
CA GLU A 28 3.49 -8.85 -9.38
C GLU A 28 2.21 -9.68 -9.17
N GLY A 29 1.09 -8.99 -8.99
CA GLY A 29 -0.22 -9.56 -8.71
C GLY A 29 -0.50 -9.88 -7.24
N ASP A 30 0.49 -9.75 -6.34
CA ASP A 30 0.27 -9.97 -4.90
C ASP A 30 -0.43 -8.77 -4.26
N GLU A 31 -1.29 -9.04 -3.27
CA GLU A 31 -1.99 -8.00 -2.50
C GLU A 31 -1.20 -7.64 -1.23
N ILE A 32 -0.94 -6.35 -1.05
CA ILE A 32 -0.30 -5.82 0.16
C ILE A 32 -1.21 -4.83 0.87
N GLU A 33 -1.13 -4.83 2.21
CA GLU A 33 -1.83 -3.85 3.04
C GLU A 33 -0.91 -2.66 3.35
N VAL A 34 -1.32 -1.49 2.90
CA VAL A 34 -0.58 -0.22 3.02
C VAL A 34 -1.51 0.88 3.53
N THR A 35 -0.96 2.01 3.99
CA THR A 35 -1.80 3.18 4.29
C THR A 35 -2.22 3.91 3.02
N GLU A 36 -3.24 4.77 3.09
CA GLU A 36 -3.69 5.56 1.93
C GLU A 36 -2.55 6.41 1.32
N SER A 37 -1.73 7.07 2.14
CA SER A 37 -0.56 7.82 1.68
C SER A 37 0.49 6.94 1.01
N GLN A 38 0.67 5.72 1.51
CA GLN A 38 1.63 4.78 0.94
C GLN A 38 1.09 4.15 -0.35
N ARG A 39 -0.23 3.95 -0.47
CA ARG A 39 -0.89 3.60 -1.73
C ARG A 39 -0.64 4.66 -2.79
N ASP A 40 -0.85 5.93 -2.45
CA ASP A 40 -0.65 7.05 -3.39
C ASP A 40 0.79 7.09 -3.90
N TRP A 41 1.76 6.98 -2.98
CA TRP A 41 3.18 6.86 -3.32
C TRP A 41 3.47 5.65 -4.24
N LEU A 42 2.89 4.48 -3.95
CA LEU A 42 3.05 3.29 -4.79
C LEU A 42 2.41 3.45 -6.18
N ILE A 43 1.33 4.22 -6.30
CA ILE A 43 0.69 4.55 -7.58
C ILE A 43 1.59 5.51 -8.38
N GLU A 44 2.10 6.57 -7.76
CA GLU A 44 3.04 7.52 -8.38
C GLU A 44 4.30 6.81 -8.90
N HIS A 45 4.79 5.84 -8.13
CA HIS A 45 5.95 5.02 -8.49
C HIS A 45 5.62 3.83 -9.40
N LYS A 46 4.37 3.69 -9.88
CA LYS A 46 3.90 2.60 -10.75
C LYS A 46 4.23 1.20 -10.19
N LYS A 47 4.15 1.04 -8.87
CA LYS A 47 4.34 -0.24 -8.18
C LYS A 47 3.03 -0.97 -7.90
N VAL A 48 1.92 -0.25 -7.79
CA VAL A 48 0.57 -0.82 -7.65
C VAL A 48 -0.37 -0.23 -8.69
N ALA A 49 -1.36 -1.02 -9.11
CA ALA A 49 -2.43 -0.49 -9.93
C ALA A 49 -3.27 0.46 -9.07
N ALA A 50 -3.63 1.62 -9.63
CA ALA A 50 -4.71 2.44 -9.08
C ALA A 50 -6.04 1.70 -9.28
N SER A 51 -6.24 0.57 -8.60
CA SER A 51 -7.53 -0.10 -8.57
C SER A 51 -8.43 0.70 -7.64
N GLY A 52 -8.93 1.82 -8.18
CA GLY A 52 -10.13 2.49 -7.71
C GLY A 52 -11.27 2.06 -8.63
N LYS A 53 -12.11 1.15 -8.16
CA LYS A 53 -13.45 0.94 -8.70
C LYS A 53 -14.42 0.98 -7.54
#